data_AF-A0A9E8AXI0-F1
#
_entry.id   AF-A0A9E8AXI0-F1
#
_cell.length_a   1.000
_cell.length_b   1.000
_cell.length_c   1.000
_cell.angle_alpha   90.00
_cell.angle_beta   90.00
_cell.angle_gamma   90.00
#
_symmetry.space_group_name_H-M   'P 1'
#
loop_
_entity.id
_entity.type
_entity.pdbx_description
1 polymer ?
#
loop_
_entity_poly.entity_id
_entity_poly.type
_entity_poly.pdbx_seq_one_letter_code
_entity_poly.pdbx_strand_id
1 'polypeptide(L)'
;MDNNKLYNALLKTQERQKAEQAAHPHSVAEGDHAEQGPEQTANGSRLESAFLKEAWKEQQRHSRQAESEAQPVADAHPNWTMVEESAEEHPPSIYDSSISLDLINNPRPWSVEELQQRKIIYPGMSNKAILDAFREVRIKLRDRAGAVNFSVLVSSLGNAHNSALTAYNLAATFAMDAHSSALLVDCNPWDSDLDHLVSSSMAQGVTDYVADKSVKVRDIIYPSGIDRLSVVPPGTLASSAVELFSAVRMRDLMGELKSRYPDRFLIINAPPLKASTEAHILVRYANQVVLGVPFGEVTPEEIVSSVETLGSEKFSGLIFQQ
;
A
#
# COMPACT_ATOMS: atom_id res chain seq x y z
N MET A 1 -0.88 -26.37 3.75
CA MET A 1 -1.96 -27.05 4.52
C MET A 1 -3.25 -26.30 4.26
N ASP A 2 -4.30 -27.03 3.96
CA ASP A 2 -5.49 -26.55 3.25
C ASP A 2 -6.36 -25.66 4.17
N ASN A 3 -6.31 -24.33 3.99
CA ASN A 3 -7.12 -23.34 4.72
C ASN A 3 -8.63 -23.65 4.66
N ASN A 4 -9.04 -24.42 3.65
CA ASN A 4 -10.40 -24.89 3.49
C ASN A 4 -10.80 -25.87 4.61
N LYS A 5 -9.87 -26.62 5.22
CA LYS A 5 -10.19 -27.57 6.30
C LYS A 5 -10.52 -26.88 7.62
N LEU A 6 -9.83 -25.79 7.95
CA LEU A 6 -10.11 -24.99 9.15
C LEU A 6 -11.42 -24.22 9.01
N TYR A 7 -11.67 -23.64 7.83
CA TYR A 7 -12.94 -22.99 7.51
C TYR A 7 -14.13 -23.96 7.60
N ASN A 8 -14.00 -25.16 7.00
CA ASN A 8 -15.05 -26.19 7.06
C ASN A 8 -15.23 -26.77 8.47
N ALA A 9 -14.19 -26.81 9.31
CA ALA A 9 -14.31 -27.24 10.71
C ALA A 9 -15.06 -26.20 11.56
N LEU A 10 -14.80 -24.90 11.34
CA LEU A 10 -15.53 -23.81 11.98
C LEU A 10 -17.01 -23.78 11.55
N LEU A 11 -17.29 -23.95 10.26
CA LEU A 11 -18.66 -24.02 9.73
C LEU A 11 -19.45 -25.19 10.34
N LYS A 12 -18.87 -26.39 10.43
CA LYS A 12 -19.52 -27.55 11.07
C LYS A 12 -19.80 -27.33 12.56
N THR A 13 -18.97 -26.55 13.23
CA THR A 13 -19.14 -26.23 14.65
C THR A 13 -20.26 -25.20 14.84
N GLN A 14 -20.35 -24.20 13.95
CA GLN A 14 -21.46 -23.24 13.92
C GLN A 14 -22.80 -23.90 13.54
N GLU A 15 -22.81 -24.85 12.59
CA GLU A 15 -24.02 -25.60 12.23
C GLU A 15 -24.53 -26.45 13.39
N ARG A 16 -23.63 -27.08 14.16
CA ARG A 16 -24.00 -27.79 15.40
C ARG A 16 -24.60 -26.88 16.46
N GLN A 17 -24.00 -25.70 16.68
CA GLN A 17 -24.51 -24.73 17.65
C GLN A 17 -25.85 -24.11 17.20
N LYS A 18 -26.03 -23.87 15.90
CA LYS A 18 -27.33 -23.45 15.34
C LYS A 18 -28.38 -24.55 15.46
N ALA A 19 -28.03 -25.82 15.27
CA ALA A 19 -28.95 -26.95 15.46
C ALA A 19 -29.35 -27.13 16.94
N GLU A 20 -28.44 -26.88 17.87
CA GLU A 20 -28.74 -26.89 19.32
C GLU A 20 -29.62 -25.71 19.74
N GLN A 21 -29.47 -24.54 19.12
CA GLN A 21 -30.33 -23.37 19.36
C GLN A 21 -31.70 -23.47 18.68
N ALA A 22 -31.80 -24.14 17.53
CA ALA A 22 -33.06 -24.38 16.83
C ALA A 22 -33.99 -25.41 17.53
N ALA A 23 -33.48 -26.14 18.53
CA ALA A 23 -34.27 -27.11 19.30
C ALA A 23 -35.24 -26.47 20.33
N HIS A 24 -35.30 -25.15 20.42
CA HIS A 24 -36.27 -24.42 21.27
C HIS A 24 -37.04 -23.38 20.44
N PRO A 25 -38.24 -23.70 19.93
CA PRO A 25 -38.98 -22.78 19.06
C PRO A 25 -39.83 -21.77 19.87
N HIS A 26 -39.63 -20.48 19.59
CA HIS A 26 -40.68 -19.47 19.67
C HIS A 26 -41.01 -19.02 18.24
N SER A 27 -42.26 -19.28 17.85
CA SER A 27 -42.89 -18.97 16.57
C SER A 27 -43.16 -17.46 16.40
N VAL A 28 -43.01 -16.90 15.19
CA VAL A 28 -44.02 -16.13 14.42
C VAL A 28 -43.53 -15.98 12.96
N ALA A 29 -44.50 -15.91 12.04
CA ALA A 29 -44.52 -16.18 10.60
C ALA A 29 -44.02 -15.08 9.62
N GLU A 30 -43.44 -15.57 8.51
CA GLU A 30 -43.61 -15.31 7.06
C GLU A 30 -44.08 -13.96 6.48
N GLY A 31 -43.48 -13.65 5.30
CA GLY A 31 -44.06 -12.79 4.26
C GLY A 31 -43.12 -12.46 3.09
N ASP A 32 -43.12 -13.31 2.05
CA ASP A 32 -42.48 -13.15 0.72
C ASP A 32 -43.15 -12.07 -0.16
N HIS A 33 -42.42 -11.51 -1.14
CA HIS A 33 -42.89 -11.25 -2.51
C HIS A 33 -41.75 -10.91 -3.49
N ALA A 34 -41.91 -11.34 -4.74
CA ALA A 34 -40.91 -11.45 -5.79
C ALA A 34 -41.28 -10.68 -7.10
N GLU A 35 -40.34 -10.70 -8.07
CA GLU A 35 -40.50 -10.52 -9.55
C GLU A 35 -40.69 -9.09 -10.11
N GLN A 36 -40.28 -8.68 -11.33
CA GLN A 36 -39.46 -9.15 -12.48
C GLN A 36 -39.31 -7.94 -13.46
N GLY A 37 -38.36 -7.97 -14.43
CA GLY A 37 -38.28 -7.06 -15.61
C GLY A 37 -39.32 -7.41 -16.72
N PRO A 38 -39.18 -7.10 -18.05
CA PRO A 38 -37.98 -6.73 -18.84
C PRO A 38 -38.18 -5.80 -20.09
N GLU A 39 -37.14 -5.72 -20.94
CA GLU A 39 -37.09 -5.69 -22.44
C GLU A 39 -37.11 -4.43 -23.35
N GLN A 40 -36.30 -4.55 -24.43
CA GLN A 40 -35.89 -3.59 -25.47
C GLN A 40 -36.71 -3.74 -26.77
N THR A 41 -36.76 -2.71 -27.63
CA THR A 41 -36.98 -2.88 -29.10
C THR A 41 -36.19 -1.88 -29.95
N ALA A 42 -35.76 -2.34 -31.12
CA ALA A 42 -34.87 -1.69 -32.09
C ALA A 42 -35.65 -1.13 -33.30
N ASN A 43 -35.45 0.15 -33.63
CA ASN A 43 -35.81 0.72 -34.95
C ASN A 43 -35.12 2.10 -35.16
N GLY A 44 -33.92 2.13 -35.75
CA GLY A 44 -33.14 3.40 -35.84
C GLY A 44 -32.12 3.53 -36.98
N SER A 45 -31.94 2.54 -37.86
CA SER A 45 -30.74 2.48 -38.72
C SER A 45 -30.86 3.10 -40.12
N ARG A 46 -31.88 3.90 -40.42
CA ARG A 46 -32.06 4.49 -41.77
C ARG A 46 -32.08 6.02 -41.85
N LEU A 47 -32.16 6.73 -40.72
CA LEU A 47 -32.13 8.20 -40.67
C LEU A 47 -30.74 8.78 -40.33
N GLU A 48 -29.87 8.01 -39.68
CA GLU A 48 -28.51 8.46 -39.28
C GLU A 48 -27.54 8.62 -40.46
N SER A 49 -27.76 7.92 -41.58
CA SER A 49 -26.84 7.94 -42.73
C SER A 49 -26.96 9.17 -43.64
N ALA A 50 -28.09 9.90 -43.57
CA ALA A 50 -28.27 11.16 -44.28
C ALA A 50 -27.64 12.33 -43.51
N PHE A 51 -27.80 12.34 -42.19
CA PHE A 51 -27.28 13.40 -41.30
C PHE A 51 -25.75 13.42 -41.26
N LEU A 52 -25.11 12.24 -41.25
CA LEU A 52 -23.65 12.14 -41.28
C LEU A 52 -23.05 12.64 -42.61
N LYS A 53 -23.75 12.57 -43.74
CA LYS A 53 -23.21 13.04 -45.03
C LYS A 53 -23.25 14.57 -45.18
N GLU A 54 -24.17 15.25 -44.51
CA GLU A 54 -24.23 16.71 -44.47
C GLU A 54 -23.16 17.29 -43.54
N ALA A 55 -22.98 16.71 -42.35
CA ALA A 55 -21.94 17.13 -41.40
C ALA A 55 -20.51 17.08 -41.99
N TRP A 56 -20.19 16.06 -42.80
CA TRP A 56 -18.88 15.95 -43.45
C TRP A 56 -18.66 16.98 -44.58
N LYS A 57 -19.72 17.43 -45.25
CA LYS A 57 -19.63 18.48 -46.28
C LYS A 57 -19.47 19.88 -45.67
N GLU A 58 -20.09 20.12 -44.52
CA GLU A 58 -19.95 21.36 -43.75
C GLU A 58 -18.50 21.53 -43.25
N GLN A 59 -17.92 20.46 -42.71
CA GLN A 59 -16.56 20.46 -42.16
C GLN A 59 -15.49 20.72 -43.24
N GLN A 60 -15.66 20.19 -44.46
CA GLN A 60 -14.74 20.47 -45.58
C GLN A 60 -14.84 21.90 -46.13
N ARG A 61 -16.00 22.56 -46.00
CA ARG A 61 -16.16 23.98 -46.36
C ARG A 61 -15.43 24.88 -45.37
N HIS A 62 -15.53 24.60 -44.08
CA HIS A 62 -14.79 25.33 -43.04
C HIS A 62 -13.28 25.16 -43.15
N SER A 63 -12.78 23.96 -43.49
CA SER A 63 -11.34 23.74 -43.70
C SER A 63 -10.79 24.51 -44.90
N ARG A 64 -11.55 24.61 -46.01
CA ARG A 64 -11.13 25.38 -47.19
C ARG A 64 -11.21 26.90 -47.01
N GLN A 65 -12.08 27.38 -46.11
CA GLN A 65 -12.15 28.80 -45.75
C GLN A 65 -10.99 29.20 -44.84
N ALA A 66 -10.56 28.32 -43.93
CA ALA A 66 -9.39 28.53 -43.06
C ALA A 66 -8.05 28.55 -43.83
N GLU A 67 -7.95 27.82 -44.94
CA GLU A 67 -6.75 27.81 -45.80
C GLU A 67 -6.62 29.06 -46.69
N SER A 68 -7.69 29.84 -46.88
CA SER A 68 -7.69 31.05 -47.74
C SER A 68 -7.31 32.34 -47.02
N GLU A 69 -7.22 32.35 -45.69
CA GLU A 69 -6.95 33.56 -44.87
C GLU A 69 -5.54 33.62 -44.25
N ALA A 70 -4.64 32.68 -44.57
CA ALA A 70 -3.28 32.69 -44.05
C ALA A 70 -2.37 33.65 -44.84
N GLN A 71 -2.13 34.85 -44.29
CA GLN A 71 -1.06 35.76 -44.73
C GLN A 71 0.34 35.21 -44.36
N PRO A 72 1.40 35.52 -45.13
CA PRO A 72 2.73 35.00 -44.85
C PRO A 72 3.33 35.69 -43.62
N VAL A 73 3.56 34.93 -42.55
CA VAL A 73 4.27 35.40 -41.36
C VAL A 73 5.77 35.41 -41.67
N ALA A 74 6.38 36.60 -41.65
CA ALA A 74 7.80 36.83 -41.85
C ALA A 74 8.63 36.23 -40.70
N ASP A 75 9.74 35.57 -41.06
CA ASP A 75 10.94 35.26 -40.28
C ASP A 75 10.77 35.16 -38.74
N ALA A 76 10.08 34.12 -38.29
CA ALA A 76 10.22 33.63 -36.93
C ALA A 76 11.05 32.34 -36.99
N HIS A 77 12.35 32.44 -36.70
CA HIS A 77 13.11 31.25 -36.31
C HIS A 77 12.35 30.62 -35.13
N PRO A 78 12.07 29.30 -35.16
CA PRO A 78 11.48 28.64 -34.01
C PRO A 78 12.38 28.90 -32.81
N ASN A 79 11.80 29.50 -31.75
CA ASN A 79 12.48 29.73 -30.49
C ASN A 79 12.68 28.37 -29.80
N TRP A 80 13.62 27.58 -30.29
CA TRP A 80 14.14 26.44 -29.55
C TRP A 80 14.95 27.00 -28.39
N THR A 81 14.27 27.21 -27.27
CA THR A 81 14.98 27.28 -26.00
C THR A 81 15.48 25.86 -25.75
N MET A 82 16.79 25.64 -25.85
CA MET A 82 17.42 24.46 -25.27
C MET A 82 17.12 24.48 -23.78
N VAL A 83 16.09 23.74 -23.37
CA VAL A 83 15.95 23.35 -21.99
C VAL A 83 17.08 22.35 -21.77
N GLU A 84 18.09 22.75 -21.00
CA GLU A 84 19.02 21.79 -20.43
C GLU A 84 18.20 20.87 -19.53
N GLU A 85 17.80 19.74 -20.08
CA GLU A 85 17.16 18.66 -19.34
C GLU A 85 18.23 18.10 -18.40
N SER A 86 18.24 18.60 -17.17
CA SER A 86 19.16 18.15 -16.14
C SER A 86 18.88 16.68 -15.83
N ALA A 87 19.74 15.80 -16.34
CA ALA A 87 19.96 14.41 -15.96
C ALA A 87 18.69 13.59 -15.62
N GLU A 88 18.11 12.97 -16.64
CA GLU A 88 17.26 11.76 -16.62
C GLU A 88 16.67 11.38 -15.24
N GLU A 89 15.48 11.92 -14.93
CA GLU A 89 14.58 11.50 -13.84
C GLU A 89 13.85 10.18 -14.19
N HIS A 90 14.57 9.15 -14.63
CA HIS A 90 14.00 7.82 -14.87
C HIS A 90 14.61 6.80 -13.90
N PRO A 91 13.82 5.84 -13.37
CA PRO A 91 14.40 4.65 -12.77
C PRO A 91 15.34 4.01 -13.82
N PRO A 92 16.47 3.42 -13.41
CA PRO A 92 17.48 2.93 -14.35
C PRO A 92 16.83 2.10 -15.47
N SER A 93 17.03 2.52 -16.72
CA SER A 93 16.39 1.94 -17.92
C SER A 93 16.82 0.48 -18.18
N ILE A 94 17.89 0.04 -17.50
CA ILE A 94 18.28 -1.35 -17.33
C ILE A 94 18.11 -1.67 -15.85
N TYR A 95 17.06 -2.41 -15.52
CA TYR A 95 16.90 -2.91 -14.17
C TYR A 95 17.89 -4.05 -13.91
N ASP A 96 19.03 -3.69 -13.31
CA ASP A 96 19.89 -4.65 -12.61
C ASP A 96 19.63 -4.51 -11.11
N SER A 97 19.21 -5.61 -10.50
CA SER A 97 18.95 -5.66 -9.07
C SER A 97 20.21 -5.36 -8.28
N SER A 98 21.39 -5.75 -8.75
CA SER A 98 22.66 -5.45 -8.07
C SER A 98 22.94 -3.95 -8.02
N ILE A 99 22.77 -3.24 -9.14
CA ILE A 99 22.92 -1.77 -9.22
C ILE A 99 21.88 -1.08 -8.34
N SER A 100 20.63 -1.55 -8.35
CA SER A 100 19.55 -0.99 -7.53
C SER A 100 19.79 -1.16 -6.03
N LEU A 101 20.42 -2.27 -5.63
CA LEU A 101 20.77 -2.56 -4.23
C LEU A 101 21.97 -1.73 -3.77
N ASP A 102 22.98 -1.53 -4.61
CA ASP A 102 24.14 -0.67 -4.32
C ASP A 102 23.75 0.80 -4.11
N LEU A 103 22.66 1.25 -4.76
CA LEU A 103 22.09 2.58 -4.56
C LEU A 103 21.41 2.74 -3.19
N ILE A 104 21.01 1.65 -2.53
CA ILE A 104 20.40 1.65 -1.19
C ILE A 104 21.51 1.45 -0.15
N ASN A 105 22.40 2.42 -0.10
CA ASN A 105 23.51 2.43 0.85
C ASN A 105 23.09 3.07 2.18
N ASN A 106 23.55 2.49 3.29
CA ASN A 106 23.36 3.03 4.62
C ASN A 106 24.68 3.60 5.14
N PRO A 107 24.90 4.94 5.10
CA PRO A 107 26.21 5.53 5.43
C PRO A 107 26.58 5.38 6.91
N ARG A 108 25.60 5.05 7.76
CA ARG A 108 25.76 4.83 9.20
C ARG A 108 24.96 3.57 9.58
N PRO A 109 25.46 2.37 9.27
CA PRO A 109 24.80 1.14 9.67
C PRO A 109 24.89 0.99 11.20
N TRP A 110 23.87 0.39 11.80
CA TRP A 110 23.89 0.10 13.24
C TRP A 110 24.91 -0.97 13.60
N SER A 111 25.58 -0.81 14.74
CA SER A 111 26.38 -1.88 15.35
C SER A 111 25.48 -3.03 15.85
N VAL A 112 26.06 -4.20 16.09
CA VAL A 112 25.32 -5.34 16.66
C VAL A 112 24.73 -5.00 18.04
N GLU A 113 25.48 -4.27 18.87
CA GLU A 113 25.02 -3.80 20.18
C GLU A 113 23.86 -2.82 20.04
N GLU A 114 23.92 -1.90 19.07
CA GLU A 114 22.86 -0.91 18.81
C GLU A 114 21.58 -1.58 18.31
N LEU A 115 21.70 -2.60 17.46
CA LEU A 115 20.58 -3.41 16.98
C LEU A 115 19.92 -4.16 18.14
N GLN A 116 20.72 -4.75 19.03
CA GLN A 116 20.20 -5.44 20.23
C GLN A 116 19.45 -4.48 21.16
N GLN A 117 20.01 -3.30 21.44
CA GLN A 117 19.38 -2.29 22.30
C GLN A 117 18.02 -1.85 21.75
N ARG A 118 17.89 -1.76 20.43
CA ARG A 118 16.66 -1.38 19.73
C ARG A 118 15.72 -2.54 19.45
N LYS A 119 16.06 -3.76 19.88
CA LYS A 119 15.30 -5.00 19.59
C LYS A 119 15.11 -5.25 18.08
N ILE A 120 16.06 -4.79 17.28
CA ILE A 120 16.07 -5.00 15.83
C ILE A 120 16.67 -6.38 15.54
N ILE A 121 16.03 -7.14 14.66
CA ILE A 121 16.54 -8.45 14.23
C ILE A 121 17.76 -8.31 13.32
N TYR A 122 18.71 -9.24 13.43
CA TYR A 122 19.90 -9.25 12.55
C TYR A 122 20.44 -10.68 12.34
N PRO A 123 21.19 -10.91 11.25
CA PRO A 123 21.82 -12.21 11.01
C PRO A 123 22.79 -12.59 12.12
N GLY A 124 22.68 -13.81 12.65
CA GLY A 124 23.59 -14.29 13.69
C GLY A 124 23.23 -13.89 15.12
N MET A 125 22.06 -13.26 15.35
CA MET A 125 21.58 -12.98 16.70
C MET A 125 21.42 -14.26 17.55
N SER A 126 21.61 -14.13 18.87
CA SER A 126 21.53 -15.27 19.82
C SER A 126 20.13 -15.87 19.90
N ASN A 127 19.10 -15.02 19.94
CA ASN A 127 17.70 -15.45 19.96
C ASN A 127 17.19 -15.75 18.54
N LYS A 128 17.47 -16.97 18.07
CA LYS A 128 17.05 -17.43 16.74
C LYS A 128 15.54 -17.55 16.57
N ALA A 129 14.79 -17.79 17.66
CA ALA A 129 13.35 -18.01 17.58
C ALA A 129 12.59 -16.79 17.01
N ILE A 130 12.98 -15.57 17.44
CA ILE A 130 12.37 -14.33 16.93
C ILE A 130 12.70 -14.13 15.44
N LEU A 131 13.98 -14.32 15.06
CA LEU A 131 14.41 -14.20 13.68
C LEU A 131 13.69 -15.20 12.77
N ASP A 132 13.59 -16.46 13.20
CA ASP A 132 12.95 -17.52 12.43
C ASP A 132 11.43 -17.31 12.32
N ALA A 133 10.78 -16.75 13.34
CA ALA A 133 9.37 -16.35 13.27
C ALA A 133 9.14 -15.25 12.21
N PHE A 134 9.95 -14.20 12.19
CA PHE A 134 9.86 -13.16 11.16
C PHE A 134 10.17 -13.71 9.76
N ARG A 135 11.15 -14.62 9.62
CA ARG A 135 11.43 -15.31 8.36
C ARG A 135 10.23 -16.13 7.89
N GLU A 136 9.55 -16.82 8.79
CA GLU A 136 8.34 -17.58 8.48
C GLU A 136 7.21 -16.65 7.99
N VAL A 137 7.01 -15.50 8.66
CA VAL A 137 6.05 -14.47 8.22
C VAL A 137 6.39 -14.01 6.80
N ARG A 138 7.66 -13.66 6.53
CA ARG A 138 8.13 -13.26 5.20
C ARG A 138 7.83 -14.31 4.13
N ILE A 139 8.13 -15.58 4.40
CA ILE A 139 7.88 -16.70 3.47
C ILE A 139 6.38 -16.80 3.16
N LYS A 140 5.52 -16.83 4.19
CA LYS A 140 4.07 -16.91 4.04
C LYS A 140 3.49 -15.74 3.23
N LEU A 141 3.96 -14.53 3.49
CA LEU A 141 3.54 -13.33 2.75
C LEU A 141 3.94 -13.39 1.27
N ARG A 142 5.16 -13.85 0.98
CA ARG A 142 5.66 -13.99 -0.39
C ARG A 142 4.89 -15.07 -1.16
N ASP A 143 4.68 -16.22 -0.54
CA ASP A 143 3.96 -17.35 -1.14
C ASP A 143 2.51 -16.95 -1.48
N ARG A 144 1.86 -16.17 -0.61
CA ARG A 144 0.50 -15.64 -0.86
C ARG A 144 0.46 -14.59 -1.96
N ALA A 145 1.47 -13.74 -2.07
CA ALA A 145 1.48 -12.67 -3.06
C ALA A 145 1.51 -13.19 -4.50
N GLY A 146 2.25 -14.27 -4.75
CA GLY A 146 2.44 -14.82 -6.10
C GLY A 146 3.13 -13.84 -7.08
N ALA A 147 3.68 -12.74 -6.57
CA ALA A 147 4.30 -11.67 -7.33
C ALA A 147 5.63 -11.24 -6.67
N VAL A 148 6.57 -10.75 -7.49
CA VAL A 148 7.89 -10.30 -7.02
C VAL A 148 7.79 -9.06 -6.12
N ASN A 149 6.85 -8.15 -6.42
CA ASN A 149 6.65 -6.90 -5.70
C ASN A 149 5.20 -6.79 -5.16
N PHE A 150 5.08 -6.73 -3.84
CA PHE A 150 3.81 -6.52 -3.16
C PHE A 150 3.98 -5.61 -1.94
N SER A 151 2.87 -5.00 -1.52
CA SER A 151 2.80 -4.17 -0.32
C SER A 151 2.10 -4.88 0.84
N VAL A 152 2.64 -4.72 2.05
CA VAL A 152 2.08 -5.24 3.29
C VAL A 152 1.80 -4.08 4.23
N LEU A 153 0.55 -3.94 4.67
CA LEU A 153 0.21 -3.06 5.77
C LEU A 153 0.33 -3.81 7.10
N VAL A 154 0.99 -3.18 8.05
CA VAL A 154 1.14 -3.63 9.43
C VAL A 154 0.41 -2.64 10.33
N SER A 155 -0.51 -3.14 11.14
CA SER A 155 -1.29 -2.34 12.08
C SER A 155 -1.53 -3.16 13.36
N SER A 156 -1.68 -2.50 14.51
CA SER A 156 -2.12 -3.15 15.75
C SER A 156 -3.65 -3.21 15.86
N LEU A 157 -4.17 -4.23 16.55
CA LEU A 157 -5.57 -4.29 17.02
C LEU A 157 -5.72 -3.72 18.44
N GLY A 158 -4.64 -3.59 19.20
CA GLY A 158 -4.67 -2.98 20.54
C GLY A 158 -4.00 -1.61 20.52
N ASN A 159 -3.29 -1.29 21.60
CA ASN A 159 -2.40 -0.15 21.58
C ASN A 159 -1.37 -0.28 20.44
N ALA A 160 -0.96 0.87 19.88
CA ALA A 160 0.02 0.93 18.79
C ALA A 160 1.44 0.51 19.21
N HIS A 161 1.65 0.24 20.50
CA HIS A 161 2.97 -0.01 21.06
C HIS A 161 3.63 -1.18 20.34
N ASN A 162 4.84 -0.95 19.84
CA ASN A 162 5.62 -1.89 19.02
C ASN A 162 5.08 -2.14 17.58
N SER A 163 4.08 -1.41 17.09
CA SER A 163 3.66 -1.50 15.68
C SER A 163 4.79 -1.09 14.75
N ALA A 164 5.41 0.07 15.01
CA ALA A 164 6.59 0.55 14.28
C ALA A 164 7.75 -0.46 14.34
N LEU A 165 8.08 -0.99 15.52
CA LEU A 165 9.12 -2.02 15.69
C LEU A 165 8.80 -3.30 14.91
N THR A 166 7.55 -3.74 14.90
CA THR A 166 7.12 -4.95 14.19
C THR A 166 7.20 -4.75 12.67
N ALA A 167 6.72 -3.60 12.18
CA ALA A 167 6.83 -3.22 10.78
C ALA A 167 8.30 -3.10 10.34
N TYR A 168 9.14 -2.49 11.18
CA TYR A 168 10.58 -2.34 10.96
C TYR A 168 11.30 -3.69 10.90
N ASN A 169 11.05 -4.59 11.85
CA ASN A 169 11.64 -5.93 11.85
C ASN A 169 11.14 -6.78 10.67
N LEU A 170 9.88 -6.65 10.28
CA LEU A 170 9.36 -7.28 9.06
C LEU A 170 10.12 -6.76 7.83
N ALA A 171 10.29 -5.45 7.70
CA ALA A 171 11.04 -4.83 6.61
C ALA A 171 12.52 -5.26 6.61
N ALA A 172 13.17 -5.31 7.78
CA ALA A 172 14.54 -5.82 7.93
C ALA A 172 14.66 -7.27 7.46
N THR A 173 13.64 -8.12 7.71
CA THR A 173 13.64 -9.51 7.24
C THR A 173 13.63 -9.59 5.72
N PHE A 174 12.88 -8.72 5.04
CA PHE A 174 12.90 -8.64 3.58
C PHE A 174 14.26 -8.12 3.07
N ALA A 175 14.82 -7.08 3.70
CA ALA A 175 16.14 -6.54 3.34
C ALA A 175 17.30 -7.54 3.53
N MET A 176 17.14 -8.54 4.41
CA MET A 176 18.12 -9.63 4.57
C MET A 176 18.13 -10.62 3.40
N ASP A 177 17.08 -10.69 2.58
CA ASP A 177 17.10 -11.51 1.38
C ASP A 177 18.08 -10.91 0.35
N ALA A 178 18.90 -11.76 -0.27
CA ALA A 178 20.01 -11.32 -1.11
C ALA A 178 19.56 -10.59 -2.39
N HIS A 179 18.33 -10.86 -2.82
CA HIS A 179 17.77 -10.38 -4.08
C HIS A 179 16.69 -9.33 -3.91
N SER A 180 16.56 -8.73 -2.71
CA SER A 180 15.53 -7.72 -2.50
C SER A 180 15.94 -6.61 -1.56
N SER A 181 15.25 -5.48 -1.73
CA SER A 181 15.28 -4.37 -0.80
C SER A 181 13.92 -4.24 -0.11
N ALA A 182 13.89 -3.47 0.97
CA ALA A 182 12.66 -3.11 1.64
C ALA A 182 12.56 -1.60 1.82
N LEU A 183 11.34 -1.09 1.76
CA LEU A 183 10.99 0.28 2.13
C LEU A 183 9.90 0.23 3.18
N LEU A 184 10.19 0.75 4.37
CA LEU A 184 9.19 1.00 5.39
C LEU A 184 8.62 2.41 5.18
N VAL A 185 7.33 2.50 4.88
CA VAL A 185 6.59 3.76 4.85
C VAL A 185 5.78 3.83 6.13
N ASP A 186 6.17 4.73 7.02
CA ASP A 186 5.45 4.95 8.25
C ASP A 186 4.33 5.96 8.02
N CYS A 187 3.10 5.50 8.18
CA CYS A 187 1.89 6.29 8.04
C CYS A 187 1.17 6.46 9.40
N ASN A 188 1.87 6.30 10.52
CA ASN A 188 1.35 6.60 11.85
C ASN A 188 1.93 7.91 12.40
N PRO A 189 1.31 9.07 12.15
CA PRO A 189 1.84 10.36 12.60
C PRO A 189 1.70 10.60 14.11
N TRP A 190 1.02 9.70 14.82
CA TRP A 190 0.83 9.76 16.27
C TRP A 190 1.92 9.02 17.05
N ASP A 191 2.84 8.36 16.33
CA ASP A 191 3.91 7.53 16.88
C ASP A 191 5.27 8.07 16.44
N SER A 192 6.19 8.21 17.39
CA SER A 192 7.56 8.67 17.17
C SER A 192 8.59 7.54 17.30
N ASP A 193 8.16 6.29 17.49
CA ASP A 193 9.05 5.14 17.71
C ASP A 193 10.06 4.96 16.57
N LEU A 194 9.70 5.34 15.34
CA LEU A 194 10.59 5.23 14.17
C LEU A 194 11.89 6.02 14.35
N ASP A 195 11.87 7.19 15.01
CA ASP A 195 13.05 8.03 15.23
C ASP A 195 14.14 7.29 16.02
N HIS A 196 13.74 6.37 16.89
CA HIS A 196 14.66 5.56 17.68
C HIS A 196 15.22 4.35 16.91
N LEU A 197 14.56 3.93 15.83
CA LEU A 197 14.93 2.76 15.02
C LEU A 197 15.90 3.10 13.89
N VAL A 198 16.00 4.37 13.50
CA VAL A 198 16.72 4.82 12.30
C VAL A 198 18.03 5.54 12.63
N SER A 199 19.05 5.38 11.78
CA SER A 199 20.38 5.95 12.03
C SER A 199 20.55 7.40 11.52
N SER A 200 19.49 7.99 10.97
CA SER A 200 19.51 9.31 10.34
C SER A 200 18.41 10.21 10.89
N SER A 201 18.66 11.53 10.89
CA SER A 201 17.63 12.51 11.22
C SER A 201 16.68 12.67 10.05
N MET A 202 15.39 12.65 10.36
CA MET A 202 14.29 12.74 9.41
C MET A 202 13.56 14.07 9.60
N ALA A 203 13.36 14.83 8.51
CA ALA A 203 12.78 16.17 8.60
C ALA A 203 11.37 16.25 7.98
N GLN A 204 11.17 15.56 6.87
CA GLN A 204 9.92 15.55 6.09
C GLN A 204 9.51 14.11 5.79
N GLY A 205 8.20 13.86 5.71
CA GLY A 205 7.65 12.52 5.51
C GLY A 205 6.46 12.47 4.57
N VAL A 206 5.67 11.40 4.71
CA VAL A 206 4.49 11.13 3.87
C VAL A 206 3.54 12.32 3.83
N THR A 207 3.15 12.84 4.99
CA THR A 207 2.17 13.93 5.09
C THR A 207 2.70 15.23 4.49
N ASP A 208 3.99 15.55 4.69
CA ASP A 208 4.62 16.73 4.10
C ASP A 208 4.68 16.65 2.58
N TYR A 209 5.06 15.50 2.04
CA TYR A 209 5.07 15.27 0.58
C TYR A 209 3.68 15.43 -0.01
N VAL A 210 2.66 14.87 0.62
CA VAL A 210 1.29 14.93 0.09
C VAL A 210 0.73 16.35 0.14
N ALA A 211 1.09 17.12 1.16
CA ALA A 211 0.64 18.50 1.33
C ALA A 211 1.36 19.51 0.41
N ASP A 212 2.67 19.34 0.20
CA ASP A 212 3.49 20.28 -0.56
C ASP A 212 4.01 19.68 -1.88
N LYS A 213 3.64 20.32 -2.99
CA LYS A 213 4.05 19.90 -4.34
C LYS A 213 5.54 20.07 -4.62
N SER A 214 6.22 20.93 -3.86
CA SER A 214 7.66 21.20 -4.02
C SER A 214 8.53 20.09 -3.46
N VAL A 215 8.03 19.32 -2.48
CA VAL A 215 8.73 18.19 -1.88
C VAL A 215 8.77 17.04 -2.89
N LYS A 216 9.99 16.55 -3.19
CA LYS A 216 10.20 15.41 -4.08
C LYS A 216 10.25 14.10 -3.28
N VAL A 217 9.93 12.98 -3.94
CA VAL A 217 9.98 11.65 -3.30
C VAL A 217 11.36 11.31 -2.73
N ARG A 218 12.45 11.75 -3.37
CA ARG A 218 13.81 11.53 -2.86
C ARG A 218 14.09 12.25 -1.53
N ASP A 219 13.37 13.33 -1.23
CA ASP A 219 13.60 14.17 -0.05
C ASP A 219 12.96 13.57 1.21
N ILE A 220 12.11 12.55 1.05
CA ILE A 220 11.42 11.86 2.14
C ILE A 220 11.87 10.42 2.35
N ILE A 221 12.88 9.94 1.59
CA ILE A 221 13.44 8.59 1.74
C ILE A 221 14.77 8.70 2.49
N TYR A 222 14.85 8.03 3.63
CA TYR A 222 16.00 8.10 4.54
C TYR A 222 16.67 6.73 4.75
N PRO A 223 17.98 6.71 5.05
CA PRO A 223 18.67 5.51 5.49
C PRO A 223 18.16 5.01 6.85
N SER A 224 17.92 3.70 6.97
CA SER A 224 17.39 3.11 8.21
C SER A 224 18.43 2.70 9.25
N GLY A 225 19.72 2.63 8.91
CA GLY A 225 20.74 1.89 9.67
C GLY A 225 20.86 0.40 9.35
N ILE A 226 20.11 -0.14 8.39
CA ILE A 226 20.24 -1.52 7.87
C ILE A 226 20.47 -1.49 6.36
N ASP A 227 21.39 -2.32 5.87
CA ASP A 227 21.65 -2.46 4.44
C ASP A 227 20.39 -2.90 3.68
N ARG A 228 20.15 -2.28 2.51
CA ARG A 228 18.98 -2.54 1.64
C ARG A 228 17.62 -2.23 2.28
N LEU A 229 17.59 -1.52 3.41
CA LEU A 229 16.39 -0.99 4.03
C LEU A 229 16.43 0.54 4.03
N SER A 230 15.38 1.15 3.48
CA SER A 230 15.11 2.58 3.61
C SER A 230 13.78 2.82 4.31
N VAL A 231 13.59 4.03 4.82
CA VAL A 231 12.38 4.43 5.53
C VAL A 231 11.81 5.73 4.95
N VAL A 232 10.51 5.91 5.09
CA VAL A 232 9.80 7.19 4.90
C VAL A 232 9.04 7.46 6.19
N PRO A 233 9.33 8.56 6.92
CA PRO A 233 8.62 8.90 8.16
C PRO A 233 7.20 9.40 7.88
N PRO A 234 6.32 9.49 8.89
CA PRO A 234 4.96 9.97 8.71
C PRO A 234 4.87 11.44 8.30
N GLY A 235 5.83 12.26 8.72
CA GLY A 235 5.88 13.70 8.47
C GLY A 235 5.16 14.53 9.53
N THR A 236 5.09 15.85 9.33
CA THR A 236 4.75 16.79 10.42
C THR A 236 3.26 17.10 10.59
N LEU A 237 2.42 16.73 9.61
CA LEU A 237 1.01 17.19 9.53
C LEU A 237 0.03 16.14 10.06
N ALA A 238 0.20 15.72 11.31
CA ALA A 238 -0.62 14.68 11.95
C ALA A 238 -2.14 15.00 11.94
N SER A 239 -2.52 16.25 12.19
CA SER A 239 -3.91 16.69 12.29
C SER A 239 -4.70 16.62 10.98
N SER A 240 -4.03 16.48 9.83
CA SER A 240 -4.65 16.39 8.50
C SER A 240 -4.41 15.03 7.85
N ALA A 241 -3.97 14.02 8.62
CA ALA A 241 -3.55 12.73 8.09
C ALA A 241 -4.67 11.99 7.35
N VAL A 242 -5.91 12.08 7.83
CA VAL A 242 -7.09 11.45 7.19
C VAL A 242 -7.30 12.02 5.77
N GLU A 243 -7.28 13.34 5.63
CA GLU A 243 -7.46 14.03 4.35
C GLU A 243 -6.28 13.77 3.42
N LEU A 244 -5.06 13.86 3.94
CA LEU A 244 -3.83 13.65 3.17
C LEU A 244 -3.73 12.21 2.68
N PHE A 245 -3.98 11.21 3.54
CA PHE A 245 -3.98 9.82 3.10
C PHE A 245 -5.09 9.53 2.09
N SER A 246 -6.17 10.31 2.07
CA SER A 246 -7.25 10.25 1.07
C SER A 246 -6.93 10.92 -0.27
N ALA A 247 -5.87 11.73 -0.33
CA ALA A 247 -5.55 12.53 -1.50
C ALA A 247 -5.06 11.70 -2.69
N VAL A 248 -5.28 12.24 -3.90
CA VAL A 248 -4.73 11.70 -5.15
C VAL A 248 -3.20 11.60 -5.08
N ARG A 249 -2.54 12.61 -4.52
CA ARG A 249 -1.07 12.64 -4.41
C ARG A 249 -0.51 11.54 -3.49
N MET A 250 -1.28 11.07 -2.49
CA MET A 250 -0.91 9.88 -1.71
C MET A 250 -0.96 8.61 -2.55
N ARG A 251 -1.99 8.44 -3.39
CA ARG A 251 -2.05 7.32 -4.33
C ARG A 251 -0.88 7.34 -5.30
N ASP A 252 -0.54 8.51 -5.82
CA ASP A 252 0.57 8.67 -6.76
C ASP A 252 1.91 8.36 -6.08
N LEU A 253 2.09 8.80 -4.82
CA LEU A 253 3.26 8.45 -3.99
C LEU A 253 3.40 6.92 -3.84
N MET A 254 2.34 6.24 -3.41
CA MET A 254 2.38 4.78 -3.20
C MET A 254 2.67 4.04 -4.51
N GLY A 255 2.15 4.53 -5.63
CA GLY A 255 2.45 4.02 -6.97
C GLY A 255 3.94 4.16 -7.31
N GLU A 256 4.48 5.38 -7.17
CA GLU A 256 5.88 5.67 -7.45
C GLU A 256 6.83 4.86 -6.57
N LEU A 257 6.59 4.82 -5.25
CA LEU A 257 7.42 4.07 -4.30
C LEU A 257 7.46 2.57 -4.61
N LYS A 258 6.34 2.03 -5.09
CA LYS A 258 6.23 0.63 -5.49
C LYS A 258 6.94 0.37 -6.83
N SER A 259 6.76 1.22 -7.83
CA SER A 259 7.29 0.99 -9.19
C SER A 259 8.76 1.35 -9.37
N ARG A 260 9.33 2.18 -8.49
CA ARG A 260 10.71 2.69 -8.61
C ARG A 260 11.77 1.59 -8.62
N TYR A 261 11.52 0.47 -7.92
CA TYR A 261 12.42 -0.68 -7.86
C TYR A 261 11.63 -1.99 -7.90
N PRO A 262 11.72 -2.80 -8.97
CA PRO A 262 10.94 -4.03 -9.07
C PRO A 262 11.19 -5.07 -7.97
N ASP A 263 12.37 -5.13 -7.34
CA ASP A 263 12.64 -6.04 -6.20
C ASP A 263 12.55 -5.34 -4.83
N ARG A 264 11.79 -4.25 -4.72
CA ARG A 264 11.53 -3.57 -3.45
C ARG A 264 10.20 -4.02 -2.85
N PHE A 265 10.27 -4.52 -1.62
CA PHE A 265 9.11 -4.79 -0.79
C PHE A 265 8.66 -3.54 -0.04
N LEU A 266 7.37 -3.22 -0.12
CA LEU A 266 6.79 -2.06 0.56
C LEU A 266 6.09 -2.50 1.83
N ILE A 267 6.57 -2.03 2.99
CA ILE A 267 5.93 -2.24 4.28
C ILE A 267 5.31 -0.91 4.69
N ILE A 268 4.01 -0.90 5.00
CA ILE A 268 3.27 0.28 5.41
C ILE A 268 2.95 0.11 6.90
N ASN A 269 3.55 0.92 7.78
CA ASN A 269 3.13 0.98 9.18
C ASN A 269 1.90 1.89 9.27
N ALA A 270 0.85 1.42 9.93
CA ALA A 270 -0.39 2.15 10.11
C ALA A 270 -0.73 2.30 11.60
N PRO A 271 -1.49 3.34 11.97
CA PRO A 271 -2.04 3.48 13.32
C PRO A 271 -2.98 2.31 13.66
N PRO A 272 -3.37 2.13 14.94
CA PRO A 272 -4.22 1.01 15.35
C PRO A 272 -5.54 0.95 14.58
N LEU A 273 -5.81 -0.22 14.00
CA LEU A 273 -6.94 -0.41 13.08
C LEU A 273 -8.28 -0.10 13.75
N LYS A 274 -8.46 -0.54 15.01
CA LYS A 274 -9.73 -0.34 15.73
C LYS A 274 -10.01 1.12 16.08
N ALA A 275 -8.96 1.94 16.21
CA ALA A 275 -9.07 3.29 16.78
C ALA A 275 -8.86 4.41 15.75
N SER A 276 -8.49 4.08 14.51
CA SER A 276 -8.03 5.07 13.53
C SER A 276 -8.66 4.89 12.15
N THR A 277 -9.23 5.97 11.63
CA THR A 277 -9.80 6.02 10.27
C THR A 277 -8.70 5.98 9.21
N GLU A 278 -7.53 6.55 9.53
CA GLU A 278 -6.32 6.52 8.70
C GLU A 278 -5.92 5.09 8.35
N ALA A 279 -5.96 4.16 9.31
CA ALA A 279 -5.66 2.76 9.07
C ALA A 279 -6.56 2.13 7.99
N HIS A 280 -7.88 2.37 8.08
CA HIS A 280 -8.85 1.89 7.08
C HIS A 280 -8.60 2.48 5.69
N ILE A 281 -8.23 3.75 5.61
CA ILE A 281 -7.85 4.41 4.36
C ILE A 281 -6.62 3.72 3.74
N LEU A 282 -5.61 3.43 4.57
CA LEU A 282 -4.32 2.89 4.13
C LEU A 282 -4.42 1.46 3.59
N VAL A 283 -5.42 0.68 4.01
CA VAL A 283 -5.67 -0.71 3.53
C VAL A 283 -5.75 -0.79 2.00
N ARG A 284 -6.24 0.26 1.30
CA ARG A 284 -6.32 0.23 -0.17
C ARG A 284 -4.96 0.25 -0.87
N TYR A 285 -3.91 0.74 -0.20
CA TYR A 285 -2.54 0.77 -0.73
C TYR A 285 -1.78 -0.53 -0.50
N ALA A 286 -2.32 -1.42 0.32
CA ALA A 286 -1.73 -2.71 0.63
C ALA A 286 -2.33 -3.84 -0.21
N ASN A 287 -1.47 -4.77 -0.63
CA ASN A 287 -1.91 -6.05 -1.17
C ASN A 287 -2.30 -7.03 -0.06
N GLN A 288 -1.63 -6.93 1.09
CA GLN A 288 -1.80 -7.82 2.23
C GLN A 288 -1.82 -7.02 3.54
N VAL A 289 -2.56 -7.50 4.53
CA VAL A 289 -2.66 -6.87 5.86
C VAL A 289 -2.25 -7.89 6.92
N VAL A 290 -1.34 -7.48 7.80
CA VAL A 290 -0.93 -8.23 8.98
C VAL A 290 -1.28 -7.43 10.22
N LEU A 291 -1.90 -8.09 11.20
CA LEU A 291 -2.35 -7.44 12.42
C LEU A 291 -1.54 -7.86 13.64
N GLY A 292 -0.98 -6.87 14.33
CA GLY A 292 -0.38 -7.03 15.66
C GLY A 292 -1.47 -7.23 16.72
N VAL A 293 -1.27 -8.20 17.60
CA VAL A 293 -2.17 -8.50 18.72
C VAL A 293 -1.35 -8.43 20.00
N PRO A 294 -1.45 -7.32 20.76
CA PRO A 294 -0.79 -7.20 22.06
C PRO A 294 -1.33 -8.22 23.06
N PHE A 295 -0.43 -8.82 23.84
CA PHE A 295 -0.80 -9.81 24.84
C PHE A 295 -1.70 -9.21 25.92
N GLY A 296 -2.89 -9.80 26.10
CA GLY A 296 -3.83 -9.44 27.15
C GLY A 296 -4.68 -8.20 26.88
N GLU A 297 -4.57 -7.55 25.72
CA GLU A 297 -5.35 -6.34 25.39
C GLU A 297 -6.56 -6.59 24.47
N VAL A 298 -6.52 -7.64 23.65
CA VAL A 298 -7.50 -7.86 22.57
C VAL A 298 -8.22 -9.18 22.76
N THR A 299 -9.55 -9.18 22.65
CA THR A 299 -10.37 -10.41 22.78
C THR A 299 -10.50 -11.13 21.43
N PRO A 300 -10.81 -12.44 21.42
CA PRO A 300 -11.05 -13.18 20.18
C PRO A 300 -12.16 -12.58 19.31
N GLU A 301 -13.23 -12.07 19.91
CA GLU A 301 -14.36 -11.43 19.21
C GLU A 301 -13.91 -10.16 18.48
N GLU A 302 -13.04 -9.38 19.13
CA GLU A 302 -12.48 -8.16 18.54
C GLU A 302 -11.56 -8.48 17.35
N ILE A 303 -10.81 -9.57 17.41
CA ILE A 303 -10.00 -10.05 16.29
C ILE A 303 -10.90 -10.41 15.10
N VAL A 304 -11.94 -11.21 15.34
CA VAL A 304 -12.87 -11.65 14.28
C VAL A 304 -13.54 -10.45 13.62
N SER A 305 -14.12 -9.54 14.42
CA SER A 305 -14.79 -8.34 13.91
C SER A 305 -13.86 -7.43 13.10
N SER A 306 -12.58 -7.33 13.50
CA SER A 306 -11.58 -6.55 12.77
C SER A 306 -11.24 -7.17 11.41
N VAL A 307 -11.11 -8.51 11.34
CA VAL A 307 -10.86 -9.23 10.09
C VAL A 307 -12.05 -9.13 9.14
N GLU A 308 -13.28 -9.20 9.66
CA GLU A 308 -14.50 -9.01 8.87
C GLU A 308 -14.56 -7.61 8.26
N THR A 309 -14.18 -6.57 9.03
CA THR A 309 -14.17 -5.18 8.55
C THR A 309 -13.12 -4.93 7.47
N LEU A 310 -11.96 -5.60 7.54
CA LEU A 310 -10.90 -5.48 6.53
C LEU A 310 -11.22 -6.17 5.22
N GLY A 311 -12.08 -7.20 5.25
CA GLY A 311 -12.20 -8.16 4.15
C GLY A 311 -11.15 -9.27 4.24
N SER A 312 -11.60 -10.51 4.07
CA SER A 312 -10.75 -11.71 4.17
C SER A 312 -9.77 -11.85 3.00
N GLU A 313 -9.96 -11.08 1.93
CA GLU A 313 -9.11 -11.11 0.74
C GLU A 313 -7.74 -10.48 0.99
N LYS A 314 -7.66 -9.41 1.81
CA LYS A 314 -6.40 -8.74 2.13
C LYS A 314 -5.76 -9.26 3.42
N PHE A 315 -6.55 -9.78 4.35
CA PHE A 315 -6.01 -10.29 5.61
C PHE A 315 -5.09 -11.50 5.38
N SER A 316 -3.86 -11.41 5.89
CA SER A 316 -2.82 -12.44 5.73
C SER A 316 -2.43 -13.13 7.04
N GLY A 317 -2.67 -12.51 8.20
CA GLY A 317 -2.41 -13.16 9.49
C GLY A 317 -2.28 -12.21 10.68
N LEU A 318 -2.02 -12.82 11.84
CA LEU A 318 -1.81 -12.15 13.12
C LEU A 318 -0.36 -12.32 13.56
N ILE A 319 0.18 -11.30 14.24
CA ILE A 319 1.45 -11.36 14.97
C ILE A 319 1.12 -11.09 16.44
N PHE A 320 1.31 -12.09 17.30
CA PHE A 320 1.14 -11.90 18.74
C PHE A 320 2.39 -11.24 19.33
N GLN A 321 2.19 -10.13 20.04
CA GLN A 321 3.26 -9.29 20.60
C GLN A 321 3.24 -9.42 22.12
N GLN A 322 4.43 -9.61 22.71
CA GLN A 322 4.67 -9.68 24.16
C GLN A 322 5.39 -8.43 24.66
#